data_AF-A0A7S1RA72-F1
#
_entry.id   AF-A0A7S1RA72-F1
#
_cell.length_a   1.000
_cell.length_b   1.000
_cell.length_c   1.000
_cell.angle_alpha   90.00
_cell.angle_beta   90.00
_cell.angle_gamma   90.00
#
_symmetry.space_group_name_H-M   'P 1'
#
loop_
_entity.id
_entity.type
_entity.pdbx_description
1 polymer ?
#
loop_
_entity_poly.entity_id
_entity_poly.type
_entity_poly.pdbx_seq_one_letter_code
_entity_poly.pdbx_strand_id
1 'polypeptide(L)'
;PNEDLQGPSGESWCGLWYDFRAIVLHHYLPHDRSIFGKLSDPIFLVLCAISVLPFHGVRVAFFSVLCAMLVTPAPDEHQLIQFILIFKNMQFMSSGFLLMLSGFMQYYACYSWSKADLLECMDDHGAGGVRSVGQLVDYLGSVVLVWVSFRYLPLASRYDGRSSDGAMSVQVDQDDSTRRRLRLLMNYDVVCFVVSLVILAWLTACTGGEQQSRHGGAAASGSCMGQLAANTTMCIILYSFLSLPFVLFSLPGFLQLLTHSDPTGFNQHGACVRFVLKRPADAPPEEPNVHPVVSRALGVAARFLKIAARGRVTRGGELEGPLRYGDFTRGVVANVAEQWKRRSRRFTTLTSDSTSEGHAVRQPDSLGSDGGHRAAIR
;
A
#
# COMPACT_ATOMS: atom_id res chain seq x y z
N PRO A 1 20.31 0.95 24.86
CA PRO A 1 19.12 0.80 25.72
C PRO A 1 17.80 0.61 24.96
N ASN A 2 17.48 1.43 23.94
CA ASN A 2 16.18 1.34 23.25
C ASN A 2 16.04 0.10 22.34
N GLU A 3 17.15 -0.44 21.84
CA GLU A 3 17.14 -1.64 20.97
C GLU A 3 16.75 -2.91 21.74
N ASP A 4 17.06 -2.98 23.04
CA ASP A 4 16.83 -4.16 23.88
C ASP A 4 15.41 -4.22 24.48
N LEU A 5 14.61 -3.17 24.29
CA LEU A 5 13.24 -3.12 24.81
C LEU A 5 12.34 -4.10 24.05
N GLN A 6 11.82 -5.09 24.77
CA GLN A 6 10.89 -6.06 24.22
C GLN A 6 9.51 -5.44 24.05
N GLY A 7 8.90 -5.71 22.89
CA GLY A 7 7.50 -5.37 22.66
C GLY A 7 6.55 -6.31 23.41
N PRO A 8 5.24 -6.06 23.32
CA PRO A 8 4.25 -6.96 23.88
C PRO A 8 4.36 -8.35 23.24
N SER A 9 4.39 -9.38 24.07
CA SER A 9 4.37 -10.78 23.67
C SER A 9 3.13 -11.46 24.25
N GLY A 10 2.68 -12.56 23.64
CA GLY A 10 1.52 -13.32 24.07
C GLY A 10 1.57 -14.76 23.60
N GLU A 11 0.80 -15.63 24.24
CA GLU A 11 0.72 -17.04 23.86
C GLU A 11 -0.24 -17.24 22.67
N SER A 12 0.01 -18.27 21.86
CA SER A 12 -0.89 -18.74 20.79
C SER A 12 -1.22 -17.64 19.74
N TRP A 13 -2.51 -17.45 19.42
CA TRP A 13 -3.01 -16.50 18.41
C TRP A 13 -2.64 -15.04 18.71
N CYS A 14 -2.57 -14.66 19.98
CA CYS A 14 -2.13 -13.31 20.36
C CYS A 14 -0.65 -13.09 20.02
N GLY A 15 0.18 -14.13 20.17
CA GLY A 15 1.59 -14.09 19.74
C GLY A 15 1.74 -13.81 18.26
N LEU A 16 1.02 -14.55 17.40
CA LEU A 16 1.04 -14.32 15.94
C LEU A 16 0.60 -12.91 15.55
N TRP A 17 -0.41 -12.35 16.23
CA TRP A 17 -0.83 -10.96 16.02
C TRP A 17 0.27 -9.97 16.41
N TYR A 18 0.93 -10.16 17.56
CA TYR A 18 2.00 -9.28 18.01
C TYR A 18 3.25 -9.37 17.13
N ASP A 19 3.62 -10.56 16.64
CA ASP A 19 4.72 -10.74 15.69
C ASP A 19 4.42 -10.03 14.37
N PHE A 20 3.21 -10.23 13.84
CA PHE A 20 2.78 -9.56 12.61
C PHE A 20 2.75 -8.03 12.78
N ARG A 21 2.21 -7.55 13.90
CA ARG A 21 2.21 -6.14 14.30
C ARG A 21 3.63 -5.59 14.37
N ALA A 22 4.56 -6.29 15.02
CA ALA A 22 5.95 -5.84 15.17
C ALA A 22 6.60 -5.63 13.80
N ILE A 23 6.43 -6.60 12.88
CA ILE A 23 6.94 -6.50 11.51
C ILE A 23 6.32 -5.30 10.79
N VAL A 24 4.99 -5.20 10.74
CA VAL A 24 4.30 -4.14 9.99
C VAL A 24 4.65 -2.76 10.54
N LEU A 25 4.60 -2.56 11.86
CA LEU A 25 4.88 -1.28 12.49
C LEU A 25 6.36 -0.90 12.41
N HIS A 26 7.29 -1.86 12.51
CA HIS A 26 8.71 -1.59 12.34
C HIS A 26 9.01 -1.09 10.92
N HIS A 27 8.42 -1.69 9.90
CA HIS A 27 8.63 -1.27 8.51
C HIS A 27 7.87 0.02 8.15
N TYR A 28 6.66 0.23 8.68
CA TYR A 28 5.84 1.40 8.35
C TYR A 28 6.23 2.65 9.16
N LEU A 29 6.52 2.47 10.46
CA LEU A 29 6.82 3.52 11.44
C LEU A 29 8.13 3.23 12.21
N PRO A 30 9.27 3.06 11.51
CA PRO A 30 10.54 2.78 12.18
C PRO A 30 11.00 3.97 13.03
N HIS A 31 11.59 3.66 14.19
CA HIS A 31 12.17 4.65 15.10
C HIS A 31 13.55 5.17 14.67
N ASP A 32 14.24 4.49 13.75
CA ASP A 32 15.66 4.70 13.45
C ASP A 32 15.93 5.13 12.00
N ARG A 33 14.89 5.28 11.17
CA ARG A 33 15.04 5.59 9.74
C ARG A 33 14.47 6.95 9.35
N SER A 34 15.24 7.68 8.58
CA SER A 34 14.78 8.88 7.88
C SER A 34 13.76 8.53 6.78
N ILE A 35 13.06 9.54 6.24
CA ILE A 35 12.12 9.35 5.12
C ILE A 35 12.79 8.65 3.93
N PHE A 36 14.03 9.02 3.61
CA PHE A 36 14.79 8.37 2.54
C PHE A 36 15.15 6.92 2.89
N GLY A 37 15.51 6.65 4.16
CA GLY A 37 15.75 5.29 4.64
C GLY A 37 14.49 4.40 4.58
N LYS A 38 13.30 4.98 4.79
CA LYS A 38 12.03 4.28 4.59
C LYS A 38 11.79 3.94 3.12
N LEU A 39 12.06 4.86 2.20
CA LEU A 39 11.90 4.64 0.76
C LEU A 39 12.84 3.56 0.21
N SER A 40 13.98 3.31 0.85
CA SER A 40 14.87 2.20 0.50
C SER A 40 14.37 0.84 1.01
N ASP A 41 13.39 0.80 1.91
CA ASP A 41 12.82 -0.44 2.44
C ASP A 41 11.74 -1.00 1.50
N PRO A 42 11.94 -2.18 0.91
CA PRO A 42 10.98 -2.77 -0.02
C PRO A 42 9.66 -3.15 0.64
N ILE A 43 9.65 -3.51 1.93
CA ILE A 43 8.40 -3.82 2.65
C ILE A 43 7.61 -2.53 2.85
N PHE A 44 8.26 -1.44 3.23
CA PHE A 44 7.63 -0.12 3.28
C PHE A 44 7.04 0.27 1.94
N LEU A 45 7.77 0.08 0.83
CA LEU A 45 7.25 0.38 -0.51
C LEU A 45 6.02 -0.46 -0.88
N VAL A 46 5.97 -1.73 -0.50
CA VAL A 46 4.80 -2.60 -0.72
C VAL A 46 3.60 -2.09 0.11
N LEU A 47 3.80 -1.79 1.39
CA LEU A 47 2.75 -1.25 2.26
C LEU A 47 2.25 0.12 1.76
N CYS A 48 3.18 0.98 1.34
CA CYS A 48 2.89 2.28 0.74
C CYS A 48 2.10 2.11 -0.57
N ALA A 49 2.52 1.21 -1.45
CA ALA A 49 1.79 0.91 -2.69
C ALA A 49 0.35 0.47 -2.38
N ILE A 50 0.15 -0.47 -1.45
CA ILE A 50 -1.19 -0.90 -1.02
C ILE A 50 -2.03 0.29 -0.52
N SER A 51 -1.43 1.20 0.24
CA SER A 51 -2.13 2.38 0.78
C SER A 51 -2.51 3.43 -0.27
N VAL A 52 -1.79 3.46 -1.40
CA VAL A 52 -2.00 4.42 -2.50
C VAL A 52 -2.92 3.86 -3.60
N LEU A 53 -3.08 2.52 -3.68
CA LEU A 53 -3.93 1.90 -4.69
C LEU A 53 -5.36 2.47 -4.61
N PRO A 54 -5.91 3.02 -5.71
CA PRO A 54 -7.27 3.56 -5.77
C PRO A 54 -8.31 2.43 -5.87
N PHE A 55 -8.06 1.29 -5.23
CA PHE A 55 -9.03 0.21 -5.11
C PHE A 55 -10.00 0.52 -4.00
N HIS A 56 -11.27 0.49 -4.34
CA HIS A 56 -12.36 0.94 -3.49
C HIS A 56 -12.37 0.23 -2.13
N GLY A 57 -12.17 1.00 -1.05
CA GLY A 57 -12.17 0.52 0.34
C GLY A 57 -10.87 -0.16 0.80
N VAL A 58 -9.93 -0.50 -0.09
CA VAL A 58 -8.64 -1.13 0.28
C VAL A 58 -7.84 -0.23 1.21
N ARG A 59 -7.82 1.08 0.93
CA ARG A 59 -7.17 2.07 1.79
C ARG A 59 -7.77 2.09 3.19
N VAL A 60 -9.09 2.24 3.33
CA VAL A 60 -9.76 2.23 4.64
C VAL A 60 -9.50 0.92 5.37
N ALA A 61 -9.57 -0.24 4.69
CA ALA A 61 -9.28 -1.53 5.30
C ALA A 61 -7.85 -1.63 5.81
N PHE A 62 -6.86 -1.23 4.99
CA PHE A 62 -5.45 -1.19 5.36
C PHE A 62 -5.21 -0.31 6.60
N PHE A 63 -5.73 0.92 6.59
CA PHE A 63 -5.55 1.83 7.71
C PHE A 63 -6.37 1.43 8.94
N SER A 64 -7.48 0.69 8.78
CA SER A 64 -8.21 0.12 9.92
C SER A 64 -7.39 -0.95 10.62
N VAL A 65 -6.73 -1.83 9.87
CA VAL A 65 -5.80 -2.83 10.42
C VAL A 65 -4.61 -2.13 11.10
N LEU A 66 -4.04 -1.11 10.46
CA LEU A 66 -2.95 -0.33 11.05
C LEU A 66 -3.38 0.40 12.34
N CYS A 67 -4.59 0.97 12.37
CA CYS A 67 -5.13 1.59 13.58
C CYS A 67 -5.30 0.57 14.71
N ALA A 68 -5.81 -0.63 14.40
CA ALA A 68 -5.94 -1.70 15.38
C ALA A 68 -4.58 -2.14 15.95
N MET A 69 -3.55 -2.22 15.10
CA MET A 69 -2.17 -2.48 15.52
C MET A 69 -1.60 -1.38 16.41
N LEU A 70 -1.92 -0.11 16.17
CA LEU A 70 -1.44 1.01 16.99
C LEU A 70 -2.13 1.09 18.35
N VAL A 71 -3.43 0.77 18.41
CA VAL A 71 -4.20 0.83 19.67
C VAL A 71 -3.90 -0.34 20.60
N THR A 72 -3.48 -1.50 20.05
CA THR A 72 -3.17 -2.69 20.85
C THR A 72 -1.67 -2.81 21.11
N PRO A 73 -1.22 -3.05 22.36
CA PRO A 73 -1.97 -3.13 23.62
C PRO A 73 -2.23 -1.76 24.28
N ALA A 74 -1.38 -0.77 24.01
CA ALA A 74 -1.48 0.57 24.56
C ALA A 74 -1.14 1.59 23.47
N PRO A 75 -2.03 2.56 23.17
CA PRO A 75 -1.76 3.58 22.17
C PRO A 75 -0.74 4.60 22.68
N ASP A 76 0.16 5.01 21.79
CA ASP A 76 1.06 6.16 22.00
C ASP A 76 0.46 7.41 21.33
N GLU A 77 0.49 8.55 22.04
CA GLU A 77 -0.11 9.80 21.58
C GLU A 77 0.54 10.30 20.28
N HIS A 78 1.88 10.27 20.20
CA HIS A 78 2.60 10.70 18.99
C HIS A 78 2.28 9.78 17.81
N GLN A 79 2.26 8.46 18.00
CA GLN A 79 1.93 7.50 16.94
C GLN A 79 0.49 7.66 16.42
N LEU A 80 -0.50 7.89 17.29
CA LEU A 80 -1.88 8.11 16.85
C LEU A 80 -2.04 9.41 16.06
N ILE A 81 -1.38 10.49 16.48
CA ILE A 81 -1.43 11.76 15.73
C ILE A 81 -0.73 11.59 14.37
N GLN A 82 0.44 10.94 14.36
CA GLN A 82 1.16 10.62 13.12
C GLN A 82 0.31 9.74 12.19
N PHE A 83 -0.43 8.77 12.73
CA PHE A 83 -1.38 7.96 11.97
C PHE A 83 -2.47 8.81 11.32
N ILE A 84 -3.13 9.70 12.08
CA ILE A 84 -4.19 10.57 11.56
C ILE A 84 -3.67 11.42 10.40
N LEU A 85 -2.46 11.99 10.55
CA LEU A 85 -1.83 12.82 9.53
C LEU A 85 -1.49 11.99 8.29
N ILE A 86 -0.79 10.85 8.44
CA ILE A 86 -0.45 9.97 7.31
C ILE A 86 -1.72 9.53 6.57
N PHE A 87 -2.77 9.16 7.30
CA PHE A 87 -4.03 8.76 6.73
C PHE A 87 -4.67 9.87 5.88
N LYS A 88 -4.74 11.09 6.39
CA LYS A 88 -5.27 12.26 5.67
C LYS A 88 -4.41 12.67 4.48
N ASN A 89 -3.09 12.51 4.56
CA ASN A 89 -2.20 12.75 3.43
C ASN A 89 -2.44 11.73 2.32
N MET A 90 -2.60 10.45 2.70
CA MET A 90 -2.96 9.42 1.73
C MET A 90 -4.33 9.67 1.12
N GLN A 91 -5.28 10.22 1.87
CA GLN A 91 -6.58 10.67 1.35
C GLN A 91 -6.40 11.73 0.25
N PHE A 92 -5.63 12.79 0.52
CA PHE A 92 -5.31 13.84 -0.45
C PHE A 92 -4.63 13.26 -1.71
N MET A 93 -3.62 12.41 -1.53
CA MET A 93 -2.84 11.87 -2.65
C MET A 93 -3.66 10.90 -3.52
N SER A 94 -4.32 9.91 -2.91
CA SER A 94 -5.02 8.87 -3.69
C SER A 94 -6.42 9.28 -4.12
N SER A 95 -7.29 9.75 -3.20
CA SER A 95 -8.67 10.14 -3.55
C SER A 95 -8.78 11.56 -4.10
N GLY A 96 -7.82 12.44 -3.84
CA GLY A 96 -7.76 13.76 -4.45
C GLY A 96 -7.02 13.71 -5.78
N PHE A 97 -5.69 13.68 -5.71
CA PHE A 97 -4.84 13.86 -6.89
C PHE A 97 -4.93 12.70 -7.91
N LEU A 98 -4.73 11.44 -7.48
CA LEU A 98 -4.72 10.30 -8.40
C LEU A 98 -6.11 10.03 -9.00
N LEU A 99 -7.17 10.11 -8.19
CA LEU A 99 -8.54 9.92 -8.69
C LEU A 99 -8.94 11.01 -9.69
N MET A 100 -8.58 12.28 -9.42
CA MET A 100 -8.80 13.38 -10.36
C MET A 100 -8.04 13.17 -11.67
N LEU A 101 -6.76 12.78 -11.61
CA LEU A 101 -5.96 12.50 -12.79
C LEU A 101 -6.55 11.32 -13.59
N SER A 102 -6.99 10.27 -12.90
CA SER A 102 -7.66 9.12 -13.54
C SER A 102 -8.94 9.54 -14.26
N GLY A 103 -9.80 10.33 -13.60
CA GLY A 103 -11.03 10.84 -14.20
C GLY A 103 -10.78 11.74 -15.41
N PHE A 104 -9.75 12.61 -15.34
CA PHE A 104 -9.32 13.44 -16.46
C PHE A 104 -8.84 12.59 -17.65
N MET A 105 -8.03 11.56 -17.40
CA MET A 105 -7.54 10.67 -18.46
C MET A 105 -8.66 9.85 -19.10
N GLN A 106 -9.65 9.39 -18.31
CA GLN A 106 -10.85 8.71 -18.83
C GLN A 106 -11.68 9.64 -19.73
N TYR A 107 -11.92 10.87 -19.28
CA TYR A 107 -12.62 11.88 -20.08
C TYR A 107 -11.88 12.17 -21.39
N TYR A 108 -10.57 12.42 -21.32
CA TYR A 108 -9.75 12.69 -22.50
C TYR A 108 -9.74 11.51 -23.48
N ALA A 109 -9.74 10.28 -22.96
CA ALA A 109 -9.82 9.08 -23.77
C ALA A 109 -11.16 9.00 -24.53
N CYS A 110 -12.29 9.19 -23.85
CA CYS A 110 -13.60 9.21 -24.51
C CYS A 110 -13.70 10.32 -25.56
N TYR A 111 -13.22 11.53 -25.24
CA TYR A 111 -13.17 12.64 -26.19
C TYR A 111 -12.30 12.35 -27.42
N SER A 112 -11.19 11.63 -27.25
CA SER A 112 -10.24 11.36 -28.34
C SER A 112 -10.68 10.22 -29.25
N TRP A 113 -11.20 9.13 -28.69
CA TRP A 113 -11.51 7.90 -29.42
C TRP A 113 -12.99 7.72 -29.77
N SER A 114 -13.90 8.31 -29.00
CA SER A 114 -15.35 8.10 -29.13
C SER A 114 -16.09 9.42 -29.34
N LYS A 115 -15.68 10.22 -30.33
CA LYS A 115 -16.30 11.54 -30.59
C LYS A 115 -17.80 11.47 -30.92
N ALA A 116 -18.20 10.46 -31.69
CA ALA A 116 -19.60 10.29 -32.09
C ALA A 116 -20.47 9.88 -30.89
N ASP A 117 -19.93 9.00 -30.04
CA ASP A 117 -20.64 8.38 -28.92
C ASP A 117 -20.06 8.83 -27.57
N LEU A 118 -19.77 10.13 -27.46
CA LEU A 118 -19.07 10.68 -26.29
C LEU A 118 -19.84 10.44 -24.99
N LEU A 119 -21.16 10.65 -25.02
CA LEU A 119 -22.03 10.47 -23.86
C LEU A 119 -22.08 9.02 -23.40
N GLU A 120 -22.23 8.08 -24.34
CA GLU A 120 -22.25 6.64 -24.03
C GLU A 120 -20.89 6.18 -23.46
N CYS A 121 -19.78 6.63 -24.06
CA CYS A 121 -18.46 6.36 -23.51
C CYS A 121 -18.29 6.91 -22.08
N MET A 122 -18.78 8.13 -21.82
CA MET A 122 -18.71 8.74 -20.50
C MET A 122 -19.61 8.03 -19.47
N ASP A 123 -20.77 7.53 -19.87
CA ASP A 123 -21.66 6.78 -18.97
C ASP A 123 -21.02 5.43 -18.57
N ASP A 124 -20.36 4.75 -19.51
CA ASP A 124 -19.73 3.45 -19.27
C ASP A 124 -18.35 3.54 -18.59
N HIS A 125 -17.52 4.49 -19.00
CA HIS A 125 -16.11 4.57 -18.62
C HIS A 125 -15.76 5.80 -17.78
N GLY A 126 -16.71 6.71 -17.59
CA GLY A 126 -16.49 7.93 -16.82
C GLY A 126 -16.25 7.66 -15.34
N ALA A 127 -15.82 8.73 -14.66
CA ALA A 127 -15.51 8.73 -13.24
C ALA A 127 -16.81 8.54 -12.42
N GLY A 128 -17.22 7.28 -12.23
CA GLY A 128 -18.45 6.89 -11.51
C GLY A 128 -19.14 5.64 -12.05
N GLY A 129 -18.88 5.25 -13.31
CA GLY A 129 -19.57 4.12 -13.97
C GLY A 129 -19.30 2.75 -13.34
N VAL A 130 -18.19 2.60 -12.61
CA VAL A 130 -17.75 1.31 -12.07
C VAL A 130 -17.67 1.38 -10.53
N ARG A 131 -18.68 0.79 -9.86
CA ARG A 131 -18.70 0.44 -8.41
C ARG A 131 -18.68 1.61 -7.40
N SER A 132 -19.71 2.46 -7.46
CA SER A 132 -19.99 3.55 -6.49
C SER A 132 -19.95 3.14 -5.01
N VAL A 133 -20.40 1.93 -4.67
CA VAL A 133 -20.48 1.46 -3.26
C VAL A 133 -19.12 1.50 -2.58
N GLY A 134 -18.07 1.04 -3.25
CA GLY A 134 -16.76 1.01 -2.63
C GLY A 134 -16.14 2.41 -2.47
N GLN A 135 -16.43 3.35 -3.38
CA GLN A 135 -16.05 4.76 -3.22
C GLN A 135 -16.77 5.39 -2.03
N LEU A 136 -18.05 5.05 -1.83
CA LEU A 136 -18.83 5.52 -0.68
C LEU A 136 -18.27 4.94 0.64
N VAL A 137 -17.90 3.65 0.67
CA VAL A 137 -17.25 3.04 1.83
C VAL A 137 -15.92 3.71 2.14
N ASP A 138 -15.12 4.01 1.11
CA ASP A 138 -13.86 4.73 1.27
C ASP A 138 -14.08 6.17 1.79
N TYR A 139 -15.09 6.87 1.26
CA TYR A 139 -15.47 8.23 1.65
C TYR A 139 -15.95 8.31 3.11
N LEU A 140 -16.93 7.50 3.50
CA LEU A 140 -17.48 7.46 4.85
C LEU A 140 -16.49 6.85 5.85
N GLY A 141 -15.82 5.77 5.45
CA GLY A 141 -14.82 5.08 6.26
C GLY A 141 -13.66 5.99 6.63
N SER A 142 -13.27 6.92 5.75
CA SER A 142 -12.22 7.89 6.05
C SER A 142 -12.58 8.83 7.19
N VAL A 143 -13.83 9.30 7.26
CA VAL A 143 -14.29 10.15 8.38
C VAL A 143 -14.36 9.32 9.66
N VAL A 144 -15.01 8.16 9.60
CA VAL A 144 -15.21 7.30 10.77
C VAL A 144 -13.87 6.90 11.38
N LEU A 145 -12.90 6.48 10.58
CA LEU A 145 -11.62 5.99 11.08
C LEU A 145 -10.83 7.08 11.80
N VAL A 146 -10.83 8.32 11.28
CA VAL A 146 -10.19 9.47 11.92
C VAL A 146 -10.81 9.77 13.28
N TRP A 147 -12.14 9.72 13.39
CA TRP A 147 -12.85 9.91 14.65
C TRP A 147 -12.61 8.78 15.64
N VAL A 148 -12.53 7.54 15.16
CA VAL A 148 -12.15 6.38 16.00
C VAL A 148 -10.76 6.60 16.58
N SER A 149 -9.76 6.92 15.76
CA SER A 149 -8.40 7.21 16.24
C SER A 149 -8.38 8.40 17.21
N PHE A 150 -9.16 9.45 16.93
CA PHE A 150 -9.28 10.61 17.80
C PHE A 150 -9.88 10.27 19.17
N ARG A 151 -10.86 9.35 19.23
CA ARG A 151 -11.45 8.85 20.48
C ARG A 151 -10.46 8.05 21.33
N TYR A 152 -9.42 7.46 20.74
CA TYR A 152 -8.35 6.77 21.47
C TYR A 152 -7.27 7.70 22.02
N LEU A 153 -7.17 8.95 21.57
CA LEU A 153 -6.15 9.89 22.06
C LEU A 153 -6.19 10.17 23.57
N PRO A 154 -7.36 10.32 24.23
CA PRO A 154 -7.40 10.49 25.68
C PRO A 154 -6.90 9.26 26.45
N LEU A 155 -6.95 8.08 25.83
CA LEU A 155 -6.47 6.82 26.41
C LEU A 155 -4.98 6.58 26.14
N ALA A 156 -4.38 7.35 25.24
CA ALA A 156 -2.99 7.16 24.83
C ALA A 156 -2.05 7.60 25.94
N SER A 157 -1.13 6.70 26.31
CA SER A 157 -0.05 7.03 27.22
C SER A 157 0.98 7.89 26.48
N ARG A 158 1.54 8.85 27.19
CA ARG A 158 2.73 9.55 26.70
C ARG A 158 3.95 8.71 26.99
N TYR A 159 4.83 8.63 25.99
CA TYR A 159 6.14 8.07 26.20
C TYR A 159 6.95 8.97 27.13
N ASP A 160 6.99 8.62 28.42
CA ASP A 160 7.84 9.30 29.39
C ASP A 160 9.17 8.53 29.49
N GLY A 161 10.12 8.89 28.63
CA GLY A 161 11.42 8.22 28.53
C GLY A 161 12.33 8.43 29.74
N ARG A 162 11.87 9.10 30.79
CA ARG A 162 12.56 9.29 32.06
C ARG A 162 11.99 8.32 33.09
N SER A 163 12.73 7.24 33.34
CA SER A 163 12.56 6.42 34.55
C SER A 163 12.43 7.31 35.78
N SER A 164 11.25 7.28 36.40
CA SER A 164 10.83 7.49 37.80
C SER A 164 11.78 8.09 38.85
N ASP A 165 12.70 8.99 38.52
CA ASP A 165 13.45 9.75 39.53
C ASP A 165 12.77 11.11 39.79
N GLY A 166 11.61 11.04 40.46
CA GLY A 166 11.21 11.98 41.51
C GLY A 166 10.67 13.38 41.19
N ALA A 167 10.68 13.88 39.95
CA ALA A 167 10.24 15.26 39.66
C ALA A 167 8.77 15.34 39.18
N MET A 168 7.83 15.09 40.07
CA MET A 168 6.38 15.22 39.85
C MET A 168 5.95 16.66 40.15
N SER A 169 5.58 17.51 39.16
CA SER A 169 4.56 18.60 39.33
C SER A 169 4.35 19.66 38.23
N VAL A 170 5.12 19.77 37.12
CA VAL A 170 4.93 20.91 36.16
C VAL A 170 4.61 20.48 34.72
N GLN A 171 3.72 19.49 34.53
CA GLN A 171 3.32 19.04 33.17
C GLN A 171 1.82 19.17 32.85
N VAL A 172 0.96 19.51 33.82
CA VAL A 172 -0.50 19.46 33.61
C VAL A 172 -1.02 20.56 32.65
N ASP A 173 -0.43 21.76 32.64
CA ASP A 173 -0.97 22.88 31.86
C ASP A 173 -0.63 22.86 30.35
N GLN A 174 0.45 22.18 29.94
CA GLN A 174 0.87 22.22 28.53
C GLN A 174 -0.01 21.32 27.65
N ASP A 175 -0.65 20.31 28.25
CA ASP A 175 -1.39 19.23 27.59
C ASP A 175 -2.68 19.69 26.94
N ASP A 176 -3.37 20.60 27.62
CA ASP A 176 -4.67 21.07 27.17
C ASP A 176 -4.55 21.92 25.89
N SER A 177 -3.42 22.61 25.71
CA SER A 177 -3.18 23.46 24.55
C SER A 177 -3.01 22.65 23.26
N THR A 178 -2.19 21.60 23.28
CA THR A 178 -1.94 20.67 22.16
C THR A 178 -3.23 19.97 21.76
N ARG A 179 -3.94 19.40 22.74
CA ARG A 179 -5.22 18.71 22.52
C ARG A 179 -6.29 19.65 21.95
N ARG A 180 -6.26 20.95 22.30
CA ARG A 180 -7.17 21.95 21.74
C ARG A 180 -6.86 22.25 20.27
N ARG A 181 -5.58 22.36 19.89
CA ARG A 181 -5.18 22.57 18.48
C ARG A 181 -5.59 21.40 17.60
N LEU A 182 -5.36 20.18 18.06
CA LEU A 182 -5.76 18.97 17.33
C LEU A 182 -7.29 18.85 17.19
N ARG A 183 -8.05 19.20 18.25
CA ARG A 183 -9.52 19.30 18.16
C ARG A 183 -9.98 20.28 17.10
N LEU A 184 -9.32 21.43 16.98
CA LEU A 184 -9.64 22.42 15.95
C LEU A 184 -9.41 21.87 14.53
N LEU A 185 -8.32 21.12 14.33
CA LEU A 185 -8.03 20.46 13.06
C LEU A 185 -9.05 19.35 12.71
N MET A 186 -9.52 18.59 13.70
CA MET A 186 -10.59 17.58 13.51
C MET A 186 -11.95 18.22 13.24
N ASN A 187 -12.26 19.32 13.92
CA ASN A 187 -13.48 20.07 13.65
C ASN A 187 -13.48 20.63 12.23
N TYR A 188 -12.33 21.13 11.76
CA TYR A 188 -12.16 21.56 10.36
C TYR A 188 -12.49 20.43 9.39
N ASP A 189 -11.95 19.22 9.61
CA ASP A 189 -12.20 18.05 8.75
C ASP A 189 -13.70 17.70 8.66
N VAL A 190 -14.41 17.73 9.79
CA VAL A 190 -15.87 17.49 9.81
C VAL A 190 -16.63 18.58 9.09
N VAL A 191 -16.25 19.84 9.26
CA VAL A 191 -16.88 20.94 8.53
C VAL A 191 -16.69 20.73 7.03
N CYS A 192 -15.48 20.38 6.58
CA CYS A 192 -15.22 20.06 5.17
C CYS A 192 -16.07 18.88 4.67
N PHE A 193 -16.22 17.83 5.47
CA PHE A 193 -17.07 16.68 5.13
C PHE A 193 -18.56 17.04 5.04
N VAL A 194 -19.07 17.85 5.97
CA VAL A 194 -20.46 18.33 5.95
C VAL A 194 -20.68 19.23 4.72
N VAL A 195 -19.74 20.13 4.42
CA VAL A 195 -19.79 20.97 3.22
C VAL A 195 -19.82 20.13 1.95
N SER A 196 -18.96 19.09 1.84
CA SER A 196 -18.98 18.20 0.67
C SER A 196 -20.27 17.37 0.56
N LEU A 197 -20.89 16.96 1.67
CA LEU A 197 -22.20 16.32 1.67
C LEU A 197 -23.33 17.27 1.21
N VAL A 198 -23.30 18.53 1.64
CA VAL A 198 -24.27 19.55 1.19
C VAL A 198 -24.12 19.80 -0.30
N ILE A 199 -22.89 19.90 -0.81
CA ILE A 199 -22.61 20.04 -2.24
C ILE A 199 -23.10 18.81 -3.01
N LEU A 200 -22.87 17.60 -2.49
CA LEU A 200 -23.37 16.35 -3.11
C LEU A 200 -24.89 16.36 -3.22
N ALA A 201 -25.58 16.70 -2.13
CA ALA A 201 -27.05 16.77 -2.09
C ALA A 201 -27.58 17.84 -3.06
N TRP A 202 -26.94 19.02 -3.09
CA TRP A 202 -27.29 20.11 -4.00
C TRP A 202 -27.12 19.69 -5.47
N LEU A 203 -25.95 19.19 -5.86
CA LEU A 203 -25.68 18.76 -7.24
C LEU A 203 -26.67 17.67 -7.67
N THR A 204 -26.92 16.70 -6.79
CA THR A 204 -27.86 15.60 -7.08
C THR A 204 -29.30 16.11 -7.25
N ALA A 205 -29.74 17.07 -6.44
CA ALA A 205 -31.06 17.68 -6.58
C ALA A 205 -31.18 18.48 -7.89
N CYS A 206 -30.16 19.29 -8.23
CA CYS A 206 -30.13 20.08 -9.46
C CYS A 206 -30.13 19.20 -10.71
N THR A 207 -29.33 18.12 -10.74
CA THR A 207 -29.25 17.23 -11.91
C THR A 207 -30.44 16.27 -12.01
N GLY A 208 -31.01 15.84 -10.88
CA GLY A 208 -32.13 14.91 -10.85
C GLY A 208 -33.46 15.53 -11.33
N GLY A 209 -33.70 16.81 -11.04
CA GLY A 209 -34.94 17.49 -11.41
C GLY A 209 -35.16 17.62 -12.93
N GLU A 210 -34.07 17.80 -13.69
CA GLU A 210 -34.15 17.97 -15.14
C GLU A 210 -34.45 16.63 -15.86
N GLN A 211 -33.90 15.54 -15.35
CA GLN A 211 -34.01 14.21 -15.98
C GLN A 211 -35.38 13.57 -15.75
N GLN A 212 -35.97 13.76 -14.57
CA GLN A 212 -37.32 13.29 -14.24
C GLN A 212 -38.39 13.90 -15.17
N SER A 213 -38.19 15.13 -15.65
CA SER A 213 -39.15 15.84 -16.50
C SER A 213 -39.13 15.35 -17.96
N ARG A 214 -38.00 14.82 -18.44
CA ARG A 214 -37.85 14.39 -19.85
C ARG A 214 -38.25 12.93 -20.10
N HIS A 215 -38.14 12.05 -19.11
CA HIS A 215 -38.33 10.60 -19.31
C HIS A 215 -39.33 10.05 -18.29
N GLY A 216 -40.63 10.24 -18.56
CA GLY A 216 -41.70 9.62 -17.78
C GLY A 216 -41.70 8.10 -17.98
N GLY A 217 -41.01 7.35 -17.12
CA GLY A 217 -41.03 5.88 -17.15
C GLY A 217 -39.91 5.19 -16.35
N ALA A 218 -40.00 3.85 -16.25
CA ALA A 218 -39.07 2.98 -15.50
C ALA A 218 -37.59 3.06 -15.95
N ALA A 219 -37.31 3.61 -17.14
CA ALA A 219 -35.95 3.87 -17.61
C ALA A 219 -35.20 4.95 -16.80
N ALA A 220 -35.90 5.77 -15.99
CA ALA A 220 -35.29 6.81 -15.17
C ALA A 220 -34.38 6.26 -14.03
N SER A 221 -34.58 5.02 -13.60
CA SER A 221 -33.85 4.46 -12.45
C SER A 221 -32.36 4.18 -12.76
N GLY A 222 -32.01 3.86 -14.01
CA GLY A 222 -30.63 3.53 -14.39
C GLY A 222 -29.74 4.77 -14.45
N SER A 223 -30.20 5.81 -15.14
CA SER A 223 -29.42 7.04 -15.35
C SER A 223 -29.21 7.84 -14.07
N CYS A 224 -30.14 7.78 -13.11
CA CYS A 224 -29.99 8.42 -11.80
C CYS A 224 -28.76 7.88 -11.04
N MET A 225 -28.47 6.58 -11.16
CA MET A 225 -27.34 5.96 -10.47
C MET A 225 -25.99 6.40 -11.05
N GLY A 226 -25.89 6.55 -12.37
CA GLY A 226 -24.68 7.06 -13.04
C GLY A 226 -24.36 8.50 -12.63
N GLN A 227 -25.38 9.38 -12.66
CA GLN A 227 -25.23 10.78 -12.25
C GLN A 227 -24.86 10.90 -10.77
N LEU A 228 -25.50 10.13 -9.89
CA LEU A 228 -25.16 10.09 -8.46
C LEU A 228 -23.72 9.64 -8.24
N ALA A 229 -23.25 8.63 -8.99
CA ALA A 229 -21.87 8.15 -8.87
C ALA A 229 -20.85 9.18 -9.35
N ALA A 230 -21.15 9.93 -10.42
CA ALA A 230 -20.33 11.04 -10.89
C ALA A 230 -20.27 12.18 -9.85
N ASN A 231 -21.44 12.61 -9.34
CA ASN A 231 -21.53 13.63 -8.29
C ASN A 231 -20.77 13.19 -7.02
N THR A 232 -20.88 11.91 -6.64
CA THR A 232 -20.16 11.31 -5.51
C THR A 232 -18.66 11.37 -5.72
N THR A 233 -18.18 10.95 -6.90
CA THR A 233 -16.75 10.99 -7.24
C THR A 233 -16.20 12.42 -7.18
N MET A 234 -16.93 13.41 -7.69
CA MET A 234 -16.53 14.82 -7.61
C MET A 234 -16.45 15.32 -6.16
N CYS A 235 -17.42 14.94 -5.31
CA CYS A 235 -17.40 15.33 -3.90
C CYS A 235 -16.27 14.65 -3.11
N ILE A 236 -15.93 13.40 -3.45
CA ILE A 236 -14.77 12.69 -2.88
C ILE A 236 -13.48 13.43 -3.23
N ILE A 237 -13.31 13.81 -4.49
CA ILE A 237 -12.15 14.58 -4.95
C ILE A 237 -12.07 15.90 -4.19
N LEU A 238 -13.18 16.67 -4.14
CA LEU A 238 -13.24 17.95 -3.44
C LEU A 238 -12.88 17.82 -1.95
N TYR A 239 -13.51 16.88 -1.24
CA TYR A 239 -13.22 16.62 0.18
C TYR A 239 -11.76 16.21 0.41
N SER A 240 -11.20 15.40 -0.49
CA SER A 240 -9.80 15.00 -0.43
C SER A 240 -8.84 16.16 -0.70
N PHE A 241 -9.18 17.12 -1.54
CA PHE A 241 -8.40 18.34 -1.70
C PHE A 241 -8.51 19.28 -0.49
N LEU A 242 -9.66 19.31 0.19
CA LEU A 242 -9.84 20.07 1.42
C LEU A 242 -8.99 19.54 2.59
N SER A 243 -8.43 18.32 2.50
CA SER A 243 -7.46 17.80 3.45
C SER A 243 -6.01 18.27 3.20
N LEU A 244 -5.77 19.17 2.24
CA LEU A 244 -4.44 19.76 1.99
C LEU A 244 -3.76 20.37 3.24
N PRO A 245 -4.45 21.02 4.19
CA PRO A 245 -3.81 21.50 5.41
C PRO A 245 -3.10 20.40 6.20
N PHE A 246 -3.61 19.16 6.18
CA PHE A 246 -2.97 18.02 6.84
C PHE A 246 -1.63 17.66 6.21
N VAL A 247 -1.50 17.84 4.89
CA VAL A 247 -0.25 17.60 4.14
C VAL A 247 0.84 18.55 4.61
N LEU A 248 0.50 19.81 4.89
CA LEU A 248 1.45 20.78 5.44
C LEU A 248 1.94 20.37 6.83
N PHE A 249 1.04 19.85 7.68
CA PHE A 249 1.41 19.34 9.01
C PHE A 249 2.19 18.02 8.98
N SER A 250 2.21 17.31 7.85
CA SER A 250 3.04 16.13 7.67
C SER A 250 4.53 16.42 7.50
N LEU A 251 4.88 17.66 7.15
CA LEU A 251 6.26 18.02 6.90
C LEU A 251 7.03 18.00 8.23
N PRO A 252 8.23 17.38 8.27
CA PRO A 252 9.06 17.37 9.47
C PRO A 252 9.36 18.81 9.89
N GLY A 253 8.98 19.19 11.12
CA GLY A 253 9.01 20.55 11.64
C GLY A 253 7.62 21.06 12.05
N PHE A 254 6.64 21.01 11.15
CA PHE A 254 5.26 21.39 11.48
C PHE A 254 4.58 20.38 12.41
N LEU A 255 4.95 19.10 12.29
CA LEU A 255 4.49 18.06 13.21
C LEU A 255 4.84 18.39 14.67
N GLN A 256 6.06 18.86 14.92
CA GLN A 256 6.55 19.20 16.26
C GLN A 256 5.79 20.38 16.87
N LEU A 257 5.33 21.32 16.03
CA LEU A 257 4.48 22.44 16.45
C LEU A 257 3.07 21.99 16.83
N LEU A 258 2.57 20.92 16.22
CA LEU A 258 1.24 20.40 16.47
C LEU A 258 1.19 19.51 17.71
N THR A 259 2.18 18.62 17.88
CA THR A 259 2.13 17.58 18.91
C THR A 259 2.83 17.96 20.20
N HIS A 260 3.86 18.81 20.16
CA HIS A 260 4.74 19.09 21.30
C HIS A 260 5.26 17.83 22.03
N SER A 261 5.14 16.66 21.42
CA SER A 261 5.57 15.38 21.95
C SER A 261 6.90 14.96 21.32
N ASP A 262 7.70 14.24 22.09
CA ASP A 262 8.92 13.63 21.55
C ASP A 262 8.53 12.64 20.44
N PRO A 263 9.22 12.65 19.30
CA PRO A 263 8.95 11.72 18.23
C PRO A 263 9.25 10.29 18.69
N THR A 264 8.32 9.38 18.44
CA THR A 264 8.42 7.95 18.75
C THR A 264 8.39 7.12 17.45
N GLY A 265 8.70 5.82 17.55
CA GLY A 265 8.54 4.84 16.49
C GLY A 265 8.72 3.42 17.02
N PHE A 266 8.71 2.42 16.13
CA PHE A 266 8.80 1.01 16.52
C PHE A 266 10.19 0.40 16.25
N ASN A 267 10.71 -0.35 17.23
CA ASN A 267 11.91 -1.18 17.06
C ASN A 267 11.56 -2.53 16.42
N GLN A 268 12.58 -3.36 16.17
CA GLN A 268 12.40 -4.68 15.54
C GLN A 268 11.54 -5.65 16.36
N HIS A 269 11.45 -5.41 17.67
CA HIS A 269 10.62 -6.19 18.61
C HIS A 269 9.20 -5.64 18.75
N GLY A 270 8.83 -4.58 18.01
CA GLY A 270 7.50 -3.98 18.08
C GLY A 270 7.25 -3.14 19.36
N ALA A 271 8.29 -2.81 20.12
CA ALA A 271 8.22 -1.84 21.20
C ALA A 271 8.18 -0.41 20.64
N CYS A 272 7.31 0.43 21.20
CA CYS A 272 7.30 1.86 20.91
C CYS A 272 8.45 2.52 21.69
N VAL A 273 9.38 3.13 20.99
CA VAL A 273 10.59 3.74 21.55
C VAL A 273 10.78 5.13 20.98
N ARG A 274 11.60 5.95 21.66
CA ARG A 274 11.97 7.27 21.15
C ARG A 274 12.63 7.15 19.77
N PHE A 275 12.26 8.03 18.85
CA PHE A 275 12.88 8.15 17.54
C PHE A 275 14.34 8.61 17.71
N VAL A 276 15.28 7.83 17.19
CA VAL A 276 16.71 8.12 17.24
C VAL A 276 17.32 7.82 15.89
N LEU A 277 17.74 8.86 15.17
CA LEU A 277 18.43 8.66 13.90
C LEU A 277 19.85 8.17 14.19
N LYS A 278 20.18 6.95 13.71
CA LYS A 278 21.55 6.42 13.81
C LYS A 278 22.50 7.35 13.08
N ARG A 279 23.52 7.85 13.79
CA ARG A 279 24.59 8.62 13.17
C ARG A 279 25.49 7.65 12.40
N PRO A 280 25.98 8.00 11.20
CA PRO A 280 26.85 7.13 10.41
C PRO A 280 28.10 6.65 11.17
N ALA A 281 28.59 7.43 12.15
CA ALA A 281 29.75 7.09 12.98
C ALA A 281 29.48 5.98 14.01
N ASP A 282 28.21 5.77 14.39
CA ASP A 282 27.82 4.77 15.39
C ASP A 282 27.42 3.44 14.72
N ALA A 283 27.31 3.42 13.39
CA ALA A 283 27.12 2.17 12.67
C ALA A 283 28.43 1.36 12.80
N PRO A 284 28.37 0.13 13.34
CA PRO A 284 29.54 -0.75 13.27
C PRO A 284 29.97 -0.85 11.81
N PRO A 285 31.28 -0.92 11.51
CA PRO A 285 31.79 -0.97 10.15
C PRO A 285 31.03 -2.06 9.41
N GLU A 286 30.11 -1.64 8.56
CA GLU A 286 29.17 -2.52 7.90
C GLU A 286 30.03 -3.32 6.93
N GLU A 287 30.36 -4.57 7.30
CA GLU A 287 30.86 -5.52 6.32
C GLU A 287 29.87 -5.46 5.16
N PRO A 288 30.34 -5.35 3.89
CA PRO A 288 29.50 -5.15 2.72
C PRO A 288 28.62 -6.39 2.46
N ASN A 289 27.68 -6.60 3.35
CA ASN A 289 26.57 -7.51 3.22
C ASN A 289 25.62 -6.79 2.29
N VAL A 290 25.81 -7.03 1.00
CA VAL A 290 24.83 -6.71 -0.02
C VAL A 290 23.52 -7.34 0.44
N HIS A 291 22.65 -6.52 1.03
CA HIS A 291 21.46 -6.97 1.72
C HIS A 291 20.72 -7.95 0.79
N PRO A 292 20.37 -9.17 1.24
CA PRO A 292 19.81 -10.21 0.37
C PRO A 292 18.53 -9.77 -0.35
N VAL A 293 17.90 -8.70 0.14
CA VAL A 293 16.75 -8.07 -0.50
C VAL A 293 17.16 -7.10 -1.62
N VAL A 294 18.25 -6.34 -1.46
CA VAL A 294 18.84 -5.54 -2.55
C VAL A 294 19.36 -6.46 -3.65
N SER A 295 19.98 -7.59 -3.31
CA SER A 295 20.39 -8.58 -4.32
C SER A 295 19.19 -9.23 -5.03
N ARG A 296 18.08 -9.48 -4.32
CA ARG A 296 16.81 -9.94 -4.93
C ARG A 296 16.18 -8.87 -5.81
N ALA A 297 16.12 -7.61 -5.37
CA ALA A 297 15.56 -6.50 -6.13
C ALA A 297 16.39 -6.21 -7.39
N LEU A 298 17.72 -6.17 -7.28
CA LEU A 298 18.64 -6.14 -8.42
C LEU A 298 18.46 -7.35 -9.33
N GLY A 299 18.22 -8.53 -8.76
CA GLY A 299 17.90 -9.73 -9.52
C GLY A 299 16.59 -9.62 -10.32
N VAL A 300 15.55 -9.01 -9.74
CA VAL A 300 14.27 -8.74 -10.43
C VAL A 300 14.49 -7.69 -11.52
N ALA A 301 15.14 -6.57 -11.21
CA ALA A 301 15.47 -5.54 -12.19
C ALA A 301 16.31 -6.09 -13.35
N ALA A 302 17.31 -6.93 -13.06
CA ALA A 302 18.12 -7.60 -14.06
C ALA A 302 17.29 -8.56 -14.93
N ARG A 303 16.32 -9.28 -14.36
CA ARG A 303 15.38 -10.10 -15.15
C ARG A 303 14.50 -9.25 -16.04
N PHE A 304 13.97 -8.14 -15.55
CA PHE A 304 13.19 -7.18 -16.34
C PHE A 304 14.00 -6.61 -17.50
N LEU A 305 15.22 -6.14 -17.23
CA LEU A 305 16.14 -5.63 -18.25
C LEU A 305 16.51 -6.71 -19.27
N LYS A 306 16.73 -7.95 -18.82
CA LYS A 306 17.02 -9.09 -19.71
C LYS A 306 15.83 -9.43 -20.62
N ILE A 307 14.62 -9.37 -20.10
CA ILE A 307 13.40 -9.58 -20.90
C ILE A 307 13.25 -8.44 -21.92
N ALA A 308 13.42 -7.19 -21.51
CA ALA A 308 13.33 -6.04 -22.39
C ALA A 308 14.42 -6.05 -23.49
N ALA A 309 15.67 -6.40 -23.13
CA ALA A 309 16.77 -6.56 -24.10
C ALA A 309 16.47 -7.64 -25.14
N ARG A 310 15.86 -8.76 -24.75
CA ARG A 310 15.41 -9.79 -25.71
C ARG A 310 14.36 -9.27 -26.67
N GLY A 311 13.37 -8.52 -26.19
CA GLY A 311 12.35 -7.97 -27.08
C GLY A 311 12.91 -6.93 -28.06
N ARG A 312 13.97 -6.21 -27.67
CA ARG A 312 14.74 -5.34 -28.58
C ARG A 312 15.42 -6.13 -29.70
N VAL A 313 16.11 -7.22 -29.38
CA VAL A 313 16.74 -8.11 -30.39
C VAL A 313 15.67 -8.67 -31.33
N THR A 314 14.49 -9.04 -30.78
CA THR A 314 13.36 -9.54 -31.57
C THR A 314 12.78 -8.47 -32.51
N ARG A 315 12.94 -7.18 -32.19
CA ARG A 315 12.60 -6.05 -33.07
C ARG A 315 13.67 -5.77 -34.13
N GLY A 316 14.83 -6.44 -34.08
CA GLY A 316 15.98 -6.18 -34.95
C GLY A 316 16.85 -5.00 -34.50
N GLY A 317 16.74 -4.57 -33.24
CA GLY A 317 17.63 -3.53 -32.69
C GLY A 317 18.95 -4.11 -32.16
N GLU A 318 20.01 -3.28 -32.17
CA GLU A 318 21.32 -3.62 -31.61
C GLU A 318 21.27 -3.85 -30.10
N LEU A 319 22.18 -4.71 -29.59
CA LEU A 319 22.19 -5.14 -28.19
C LEU A 319 22.37 -3.96 -27.22
N GLU A 320 23.10 -2.91 -27.62
CA GLU A 320 23.46 -1.77 -26.77
C GLU A 320 22.61 -0.51 -26.99
N GLY A 321 21.56 -0.58 -27.82
CA GLY A 321 20.70 0.57 -28.10
C GLY A 321 19.86 1.05 -26.90
N PRO A 322 19.17 2.20 -27.00
CA PRO A 322 18.19 2.62 -25.99
C PRO A 322 16.95 1.70 -25.97
N LEU A 323 16.39 1.44 -24.78
CA LEU A 323 15.11 0.72 -24.63
C LEU A 323 13.95 1.57 -25.18
N ARG A 324 13.06 0.96 -25.95
CA ARG A 324 11.83 1.60 -26.45
C ARG A 324 10.57 0.99 -25.81
N TYR A 325 9.50 1.79 -25.78
CA TYR A 325 8.19 1.32 -25.38
C TYR A 325 7.77 0.13 -26.25
N GLY A 326 7.41 -0.99 -25.62
CA GLY A 326 7.07 -2.26 -26.30
C GLY A 326 8.20 -3.29 -26.39
N ASP A 327 9.45 -2.94 -26.06
CA ASP A 327 10.54 -3.93 -26.01
C ASP A 327 10.30 -4.98 -24.90
N PHE A 328 9.70 -4.59 -23.76
CA PHE A 328 9.35 -5.55 -22.71
C PHE A 328 8.28 -6.56 -23.16
N THR A 329 7.16 -6.09 -23.72
CA THR A 329 6.04 -6.97 -24.13
C THR A 329 6.47 -7.95 -25.22
N ARG A 330 7.24 -7.48 -26.22
CA ARG A 330 7.84 -8.35 -27.24
C ARG A 330 8.79 -9.38 -26.65
N GLY A 331 9.58 -8.99 -25.64
CA GLY A 331 10.49 -9.88 -24.93
C GLY A 331 9.77 -11.00 -24.18
N VAL A 332 8.63 -10.70 -23.56
CA VAL A 332 7.77 -11.69 -22.92
C VAL A 332 7.22 -12.67 -23.96
N VAL A 333 6.67 -12.18 -25.07
CA VAL A 333 6.13 -13.03 -26.16
C VAL A 333 7.21 -13.95 -26.74
N ALA A 334 8.40 -13.42 -27.00
CA ALA A 334 9.53 -14.22 -27.50
C ALA A 334 9.93 -15.34 -26.52
N ASN A 335 9.96 -15.04 -25.22
CA ASN A 335 10.30 -16.03 -24.19
C ASN A 335 9.25 -17.14 -24.08
N VAL A 336 7.96 -16.79 -24.17
CA VAL A 336 6.86 -17.76 -24.18
C VAL A 336 6.92 -18.65 -25.43
N ALA A 337 7.15 -18.07 -26.61
CA ALA A 337 7.30 -18.81 -27.86
C ALA A 337 8.48 -19.80 -27.80
N GLU A 338 9.61 -19.38 -27.21
CA GLU A 338 10.78 -20.25 -27.02
C GLU A 338 10.49 -21.42 -26.06
N GLN A 339 9.80 -21.16 -24.94
CA GLN A 339 9.38 -22.22 -24.01
C GLN A 339 8.44 -23.23 -24.68
N TRP A 340 7.51 -22.74 -25.51
CA TRP A 340 6.56 -23.59 -26.23
C TRP A 340 7.29 -24.48 -27.24
N LYS A 341 8.23 -23.92 -28.01
CA LYS A 341 9.09 -24.67 -28.94
C LYS A 341 9.92 -25.74 -28.23
N ARG A 342 10.44 -25.45 -27.02
CA ARG A 342 11.18 -26.43 -26.20
C ARG A 342 10.28 -27.55 -25.67
N ARG A 343 9.02 -27.27 -25.32
CA ARG A 343 8.06 -28.30 -24.91
C ARG A 343 7.66 -29.21 -26.08
N SER A 344 7.39 -28.62 -27.24
CA SER A 344 7.04 -29.38 -28.44
C SER A 344 8.14 -30.37 -28.86
N ARG A 345 9.41 -29.95 -28.86
CA ARG A 345 10.55 -30.85 -29.14
C ARG A 345 10.63 -32.03 -28.17
N ARG A 346 10.40 -31.79 -26.88
CA ARG A 346 10.40 -32.85 -25.86
C ARG A 346 9.31 -33.89 -26.10
N PHE A 347 8.15 -33.44 -26.58
CA PHE A 347 7.05 -34.33 -26.93
C PHE A 347 7.42 -35.23 -28.12
N THR A 348 8.05 -34.66 -29.17
CA THR A 348 8.48 -35.43 -30.35
C THR A 348 9.53 -36.49 -30.02
N THR A 349 10.49 -36.21 -29.14
CA THR A 349 11.49 -37.21 -28.70
C THR A 349 10.89 -38.34 -27.88
N LEU A 350 9.86 -38.06 -27.06
CA LEU A 350 9.19 -39.12 -26.30
C LEU A 350 8.34 -40.03 -27.20
N THR A 351 7.86 -39.51 -28.33
CA THR A 351 7.11 -40.34 -29.30
C THR A 351 8.02 -41.20 -30.18
N SER A 352 9.29 -40.79 -30.39
CA SER A 352 10.24 -41.60 -31.17
C SER A 352 10.80 -42.80 -30.39
N ASP A 353 10.98 -42.68 -29.06
CA ASP A 353 11.50 -43.77 -28.23
C ASP A 353 10.49 -44.90 -28.03
N SER A 354 9.18 -44.63 -28.01
CA SER A 354 8.15 -45.67 -27.85
C SER A 354 8.04 -46.64 -29.04
N THR A 355 8.67 -46.36 -30.18
CA THR A 355 8.66 -47.24 -31.36
C THR A 355 9.88 -48.14 -31.51
N SER A 356 10.89 -48.03 -30.62
CA SER A 356 12.15 -48.78 -30.76
C SER A 356 12.40 -49.87 -29.70
N GLU A 357 11.49 -50.08 -28.73
CA GLU A 357 11.59 -51.17 -27.73
C GLU A 357 10.86 -52.46 -28.18
N GLY A 358 11.14 -52.91 -29.40
CA GLY A 358 10.51 -54.09 -30.01
C GLY A 358 11.50 -55.15 -30.49
N HIS A 359 12.67 -55.33 -29.87
CA HIS A 359 13.46 -56.58 -29.97
C HIS A 359 14.75 -56.50 -29.12
N ALA A 360 14.68 -56.97 -27.88
CA ALA A 360 15.88 -57.38 -27.16
C ALA A 360 15.55 -58.63 -26.35
N VAL A 361 15.90 -59.79 -26.92
CA VAL A 361 15.82 -61.11 -26.30
C VAL A 361 16.77 -61.14 -25.11
N ARG A 362 16.22 -61.35 -23.91
CA ARG A 362 16.94 -61.42 -22.63
C ARG A 362 17.50 -62.85 -22.48
N GLN A 363 18.83 -63.00 -22.56
CA GLN A 363 19.52 -64.20 -22.07
C GLN A 363 19.62 -64.14 -20.54
N PRO A 364 19.35 -65.24 -19.82
CA PRO A 364 19.66 -65.37 -18.41
C PRO A 364 21.08 -65.92 -18.26
N ASP A 365 21.86 -65.36 -17.33
CA ASP A 365 23.01 -65.96 -16.62
C ASP A 365 23.63 -64.81 -15.81
N SER A 366 24.17 -64.96 -14.61
CA SER A 366 24.32 -66.07 -13.68
C SER A 366 24.84 -65.45 -12.37
N LEU A 367 24.67 -66.19 -11.28
CA LEU A 367 25.03 -65.84 -9.91
C LEU A 367 26.45 -65.24 -9.74
N GLY A 368 26.55 -64.25 -8.86
CA GLY A 368 27.82 -63.72 -8.35
C GLY A 368 27.65 -63.23 -6.92
N SER A 369 28.03 -64.10 -5.99
CA SER A 369 28.11 -63.93 -4.53
C SER A 369 29.28 -63.01 -4.14
N ASP A 370 29.03 -62.03 -3.27
CA ASP A 370 29.91 -61.59 -2.17
C ASP A 370 29.19 -60.45 -1.42
N GLY A 371 29.08 -60.38 -0.09
CA GLY A 371 29.95 -60.92 0.95
C GLY A 371 30.77 -59.77 1.56
N GLY A 372 30.43 -59.32 2.78
CA GLY A 372 31.29 -58.44 3.59
C GLY A 372 30.61 -57.14 4.07
N HIS A 373 29.99 -57.04 5.25
CA HIS A 373 30.55 -56.90 6.62
C HIS A 373 31.33 -55.61 6.93
N ARG A 374 31.09 -55.13 8.18
CA ARG A 374 31.71 -54.04 8.97
C ARG A 374 31.13 -52.64 8.79
N ALA A 375 31.02 -51.81 9.82
CA ALA A 375 31.08 -51.92 11.28
C ALA A 375 30.74 -50.53 11.84
N ALA A 376 30.29 -50.49 13.08
CA ALA A 376 29.91 -49.33 13.88
C ALA A 376 31.10 -48.45 14.35
N ILE A 377 30.74 -47.45 15.18
CA ILE A 377 31.55 -46.63 16.12
C ILE A 377 32.00 -45.29 15.47
N ARG A 378 31.67 -44.10 15.98
CA ARG A 378 31.53 -43.63 17.36
C ARG A 378 30.54 -42.47 17.48
#